data_AF-A0A8T2N5M4-F1
#
_entry.id   AF-A0A8T2N5M4-F1
#
_cell.length_a   1.000
_cell.length_b   1.000
_cell.length_c   1.000
_cell.angle_alpha   90.00
_cell.angle_beta   90.00
_cell.angle_gamma   90.00
#
_symmetry.space_group_name_H-M   'P 1'
#
loop_
_entity.id
_entity.type
_entity.pdbx_description
1 polymer ?
#
loop_
_entity_poly.entity_id
_entity_poly.type
_entity_poly.pdbx_seq_one_letter_code
_entity_poly.pdbx_strand_id
1 'polypeptide(L)' 'LCTSAQLLPSDPQGCAGGSCYPSTGNLLIGRAANLTATSTCGLQGPETYCIVSHLQEADKCFLCDSRRPYDPDDNRNSH' A
#
# COMPACT_ATOMS: atom_id res chain seq x y z
N LEU A 1 39.40 29.63 -11.10
CA LEU A 1 39.33 30.29 -9.78
C LEU A 1 37.88 30.64 -9.50
N CYS A 2 37.42 30.32 -8.29
CA CYS A 2 36.04 30.29 -7.81
C CYS A 2 35.35 31.67 -7.76
N THR A 3 34.02 31.67 -7.90
CA THR A 3 33.14 32.47 -7.03
C THR A 3 31.96 31.62 -6.59
N SER A 4 32.02 31.20 -5.34
CA SER A 4 30.90 30.67 -4.57
C SER A 4 29.81 31.75 -4.41
N ALA A 5 28.56 31.41 -4.71
CA ALA A 5 27.39 32.17 -4.24
C ALA A 5 26.25 31.18 -3.96
N GLN A 6 26.29 30.67 -2.73
CA GLN A 6 25.21 30.24 -1.83
C GLN A 6 23.85 29.76 -2.36
N LEU A 7 23.47 28.55 -1.88
CA LEU A 7 22.11 28.03 -1.71
C LEU A 7 21.11 29.12 -1.28
N LEU A 8 20.13 29.42 -2.12
CA LEU A 8 18.82 29.94 -1.72
C LEU A 8 17.73 29.29 -2.59
N PRO A 9 16.58 28.92 -2.01
CA PRO A 9 15.61 28.05 -2.64
C PRO A 9 15.03 28.75 -3.87
N SER A 10 15.00 28.04 -4.99
CA SER A 10 14.30 28.46 -6.20
C SER A 10 12.82 28.66 -5.88
N ASP A 11 12.42 29.92 -5.66
CA ASP A 11 11.01 30.34 -5.60
C ASP A 11 10.35 30.00 -6.96
N PRO A 12 9.10 29.50 -6.97
CA PRO A 12 8.64 28.56 -7.97
C PRO A 12 8.23 29.29 -9.25
N GLN A 13 9.13 29.34 -10.22
CA GLN A 13 8.76 29.61 -11.62
C GLN A 13 7.97 28.45 -12.26
N GLY A 14 7.34 27.58 -11.47
CA GLY A 14 6.60 26.41 -11.97
C GLY A 14 5.29 26.76 -12.67
N CYS A 15 4.81 28.01 -12.55
CA CYS A 15 3.49 28.42 -13.02
C CYS A 15 3.37 29.85 -13.58
N ALA A 16 4.48 30.57 -13.73
CA ALA A 16 4.45 32.01 -13.97
C ALA A 16 3.98 32.45 -15.38
N GLY A 17 3.58 31.52 -16.26
CA GLY A 17 3.19 31.84 -17.64
C GLY A 17 2.28 30.83 -18.34
N GLY A 18 1.68 29.87 -17.63
CA GLY A 18 0.83 28.83 -18.24
C GLY A 18 0.33 27.79 -17.23
N SER A 19 -0.41 26.79 -17.71
CA SER A 19 -0.94 25.71 -16.86
C SER A 19 0.16 24.79 -16.34
N CYS A 20 0.04 24.41 -15.08
CA CYS A 20 0.98 23.54 -14.40
C CYS A 20 0.30 22.25 -14.03
N TYR A 21 1.04 21.15 -14.16
CA TYR A 21 0.55 19.83 -13.84
C TYR A 21 1.59 19.15 -12.94
N PRO A 22 1.22 18.78 -11.70
CA PRO A 22 2.14 18.09 -10.82
C PRO A 22 2.49 16.71 -11.37
N SER A 23 3.61 16.15 -10.91
CA SER A 23 3.94 14.74 -11.18
C SER A 23 2.82 13.83 -10.67
N THR A 24 2.45 12.85 -11.49
CA THR A 24 1.49 11.81 -11.11
C THR A 24 2.17 10.73 -10.27
N GLY A 25 1.38 9.95 -9.53
CA GLY A 25 1.92 8.88 -8.69
C GLY A 25 0.82 8.02 -8.06
N ASN A 26 1.23 6.98 -7.33
CA ASN A 26 0.31 6.14 -6.58
C ASN A 26 -0.15 6.87 -5.32
N LEU A 27 -1.44 7.16 -5.24
CA LEU A 27 -2.05 7.88 -4.13
C LEU A 27 -2.10 7.08 -2.83
N LEU A 28 -1.94 5.75 -2.89
CA LEU A 28 -2.01 4.86 -1.72
C LEU A 28 -0.72 4.85 -0.90
N ILE A 29 0.41 5.26 -1.48
CA ILE A 29 1.71 5.27 -0.77
C ILE A 29 1.64 6.27 0.39
N GLY A 30 2.02 5.81 1.58
CA GLY A 30 1.96 6.61 2.82
C GLY A 30 0.55 6.80 3.38
N ARG A 31 -0.48 6.15 2.81
CA ARG A 31 -1.89 6.28 3.23
C ARG A 31 -2.52 4.99 3.71
N ALA A 32 -1.73 3.98 4.08
CA ALA A 32 -2.23 2.68 4.53
C ALA A 32 -3.27 2.81 5.66
N ALA A 33 -3.04 3.68 6.65
CA ALA A 33 -3.94 3.93 7.77
C ALA A 33 -5.28 4.60 7.36
N ASN A 34 -5.37 5.16 6.15
CA ASN A 34 -6.57 5.81 5.64
C ASN A 34 -7.42 4.89 4.75
N LEU A 35 -6.98 3.64 4.55
CA LEU A 35 -7.75 2.65 3.80
C LEU A 35 -8.71 1.94 4.74
N THR A 36 -9.97 1.80 4.31
CA THR A 36 -10.99 1.05 5.03
C THR A 36 -11.62 0.03 4.08
N ALA A 37 -11.94 -1.14 4.63
CA ALA A 37 -12.70 -2.17 3.95
C ALA A 37 -14.04 -2.35 4.68
N THR A 38 -15.10 -2.59 3.93
CA THR A 38 -16.43 -2.88 4.50
C THR A 38 -16.54 -4.31 5.01
N SER A 39 -15.66 -5.20 4.54
CA SER A 39 -15.54 -6.59 4.98
C SER A 39 -14.08 -7.05 4.92
N THR A 40 -13.68 -7.85 5.90
CA THR A 40 -12.36 -8.48 5.98
C THR A 40 -12.54 -9.83 6.65
N CYS A 41 -11.97 -10.89 6.06
CA CYS A 41 -12.06 -12.22 6.66
C CYS A 41 -11.27 -12.28 7.97
N GLY A 42 -11.64 -13.20 8.84
CA GLY A 42 -10.80 -13.55 9.97
C GLY A 42 -10.81 -12.55 11.14
N LEU A 43 -11.59 -11.45 11.08
CA LEU A 43 -11.58 -10.39 12.10
C LEU A 43 -12.16 -10.83 13.45
N GLN A 44 -13.19 -11.68 13.41
CA GLN A 44 -13.87 -12.18 14.62
C GLN A 44 -13.29 -13.51 15.12
N GLY A 45 -12.53 -14.19 14.26
CA GLY A 45 -11.91 -15.49 14.50
C GLY A 45 -11.47 -16.11 13.18
N PRO A 46 -10.70 -17.20 13.20
CA PRO A 46 -10.22 -17.84 11.99
C PRO A 46 -11.33 -18.24 11.01
N GLU A 47 -11.17 -17.90 9.74
CA GLU A 47 -12.12 -18.21 8.67
C GLU A 47 -11.44 -19.00 7.55
N THR A 48 -12.11 -20.01 7.01
CA THR A 48 -11.57 -20.85 5.91
C THR A 48 -11.97 -20.27 4.56
N TYR A 49 -11.00 -20.15 3.64
CA TYR A 49 -11.25 -19.77 2.25
C TYR A 49 -10.51 -20.72 1.30
N CYS A 50 -10.97 -20.83 0.05
CA CYS A 50 -10.37 -21.72 -0.93
C CYS A 50 -10.06 -20.94 -2.20
N ILE A 51 -8.87 -21.15 -2.76
CA ILE A 51 -8.44 -20.49 -4.00
C ILE A 51 -8.78 -21.42 -5.16
N VAL A 52 -9.73 -21.01 -6.01
CA VAL A 52 -10.34 -21.86 -7.05
C VAL A 52 -9.37 -22.49 -8.05
N SER A 53 -8.22 -21.86 -8.30
CA SER A 53 -7.19 -22.38 -9.20
C SER A 53 -6.41 -23.57 -8.64
N HIS A 54 -6.42 -23.79 -7.32
CA HIS A 54 -5.65 -24.89 -6.70
C HIS A 54 -6.47 -26.19 -6.53
N LEU A 55 -7.79 -26.18 -6.73
CA LEU A 55 -8.64 -27.35 -6.47
C LEU A 55 -8.48 -28.50 -7.50
N GLN A 56 -7.72 -28.33 -8.59
CA GLN A 56 -7.50 -29.41 -9.57
C GLN A 56 -6.45 -30.45 -9.13
N GLU A 57 -5.57 -30.11 -8.17
CA GLU A 57 -4.50 -31.02 -7.70
C GLU A 57 -4.64 -31.44 -6.23
N ALA A 58 -5.43 -30.70 -5.45
CA ALA A 58 -5.98 -31.05 -4.14
C ALA A 58 -6.88 -29.88 -3.72
N ASP A 59 -8.00 -30.11 -3.03
CA ASP A 59 -8.84 -29.03 -2.48
C ASP A 59 -8.10 -28.27 -1.37
N LYS A 60 -7.10 -27.47 -1.74
CA LYS A 60 -6.26 -26.73 -0.82
C LYS A 60 -6.98 -25.45 -0.43
N CYS A 61 -7.76 -25.57 0.64
CA CYS A 61 -8.27 -24.43 1.37
C CYS A 61 -7.22 -23.93 2.38
N PHE A 62 -7.34 -22.66 2.74
CA PHE A 62 -6.44 -21.91 3.59
C PHE A 62 -7.24 -21.24 4.71
N LEU A 63 -6.53 -20.81 5.74
CA LEU A 63 -7.12 -20.15 6.90
C LEU A 63 -6.73 -18.67 6.89
N CYS A 64 -7.71 -17.80 7.05
CA CYS A 64 -7.57 -16.36 7.20
C CYS A 64 -7.74 -16.00 8.69
N ASP A 65 -6.75 -15.31 9.25
CA ASP A 65 -6.76 -14.79 10.62
C ASP A 65 -6.18 -13.37 10.65
N SER A 66 -7.07 -12.39 10.49
CA SER A 66 -6.72 -10.96 10.39
C SER A 66 -6.87 -10.21 11.71
N ARG A 67 -6.84 -10.94 12.85
CA ARG A 67 -6.94 -10.32 14.19
C ARG A 67 -5.68 -9.54 14.60
N ARG A 68 -4.55 -9.77 13.90
CA ARG A 68 -3.25 -9.11 14.09
C ARG A 68 -2.67 -8.72 12.74
N PRO A 69 -1.79 -7.70 12.66
CA PRO A 69 -1.13 -7.33 11.41
C PRO A 69 -0.32 -8.49 10.80
N TYR A 70 -0.22 -8.50 9.47
CA TYR A 70 0.61 -9.47 8.75
C TYR A 70 2.06 -9.44 9.22
N ASP A 71 2.61 -10.61 9.49
CA ASP A 71 4.03 -10.83 9.77
C ASP A 71 4.50 -12.07 8.99
N PRO A 72 5.62 -11.99 8.24
CA PRO A 72 6.08 -13.08 7.38
C PRO A 72 6.54 -14.33 8.15
N ASP A 73 6.88 -14.21 9.43
CA ASP A 73 7.42 -15.29 10.24
C ASP A 73 6.38 -15.85 11.23
N ASP A 74 5.55 -14.99 11.82
CA ASP A 74 4.59 -15.36 12.88
C ASP A 74 3.11 -15.32 12.43
N ASN A 75 2.74 -14.41 11.52
CA ASN A 75 1.33 -14.15 11.19
C ASN A 75 1.08 -13.98 9.68
N ARG A 76 1.32 -15.05 8.93
CA ARG A 76 1.23 -15.05 7.47
C ARG A 76 -0.20 -15.08 6.93
N ASN A 77 -1.19 -15.24 7.80
CA ASN A 77 -2.60 -15.47 7.44
C ASN A 77 -3.49 -14.23 7.65
N SER A 78 -2.90 -13.06 7.93
CA SER A 78 -3.63 -11.79 7.98
C SER A 78 -3.71 -11.16 6.60
N HIS A 79 -4.88 -10.61 6.27
CA HIS A 79 -5.19 -9.99 4.98
C HIS A 79 -5.70 -8.55 5.12
#